data_AF-A0A355V9J0-F1
#
_entry.id   AF-A0A355V9J0-F1
#
_cell.length_a   1.000
_cell.length_b   1.000
_cell.length_c   1.000
_cell.angle_alpha   90.00
_cell.angle_beta   90.00
_cell.angle_gamma   90.00
#
_symmetry.space_group_name_H-M   'P 1'
#
loop_
_entity.id
_entity.type
_entity.pdbx_description
1 polymer ?
#
loop_
_entity_poly.entity_id
_entity_poly.type
_entity_poly.pdbx_seq_one_letter_code
_entity_poly.pdbx_strand_id
1 'polypeptide(L)' 'IPLFERVVRDAFSQRRKTLRNGLKRVMQEFGVSDLPVDLGLRPENLSLADYVNLCNALIRQKAADDQ' A
#
# COMPACT_ATOMS: atom_id res chain seq x y z
N ILE A 1 12.53 -7.46 -5.51
CA ILE A 1 11.20 -7.86 -4.96
C ILE A 1 10.15 -7.00 -5.66
N PRO A 2 9.18 -7.59 -6.36
CA PRO A 2 8.09 -6.83 -6.98
C PRO A 2 7.26 -6.06 -5.95
N LEU A 3 6.76 -4.88 -6.32
CA LEU A 3 6.05 -3.96 -5.40
C LEU A 3 4.88 -4.64 -4.69
N PHE A 4 4.10 -5.45 -5.39
CA PHE A 4 2.97 -6.18 -4.82
C PHE A 4 3.40 -7.10 -3.68
N GLU A 5 4.46 -7.89 -3.88
CA GLU A 5 4.99 -8.78 -2.83
C GLU A 5 5.49 -7.97 -1.62
N ARG A 6 6.13 -6.82 -1.85
CA ARG A 6 6.57 -5.92 -0.77
C ARG A 6 5.38 -5.37 0.03
N VAL A 7 4.34 -4.88 -0.66
CA VAL A 7 3.13 -4.34 -0.01
C VAL A 7 2.45 -5.43 0.82
N VAL A 8 2.24 -6.62 0.26
CA VAL A 8 1.62 -7.74 0.99
C VAL A 8 2.49 -8.13 2.19
N ARG A 9 3.80 -8.33 2.00
CA ARG A 9 4.70 -8.68 3.10
C ARG A 9 4.71 -7.65 4.22
N ASP A 10 4.84 -6.37 3.89
CA ASP A 10 4.93 -5.29 4.87
C ASP A 10 3.58 -5.14 5.62
N ALA A 11 2.46 -5.27 4.91
CA ALA A 11 1.13 -5.28 5.51
C ALA A 11 0.96 -6.42 6.52
N PHE A 12 1.26 -7.67 6.14
CA PHE A 12 1.09 -8.84 7.00
C PHE A 12 2.17 -8.96 8.10
N SER A 13 3.33 -8.33 7.94
CA SER A 13 4.34 -8.22 9.01
C SER A 13 3.79 -7.54 10.27
N GLN A 14 2.81 -6.64 10.08
CA GLN A 14 2.11 -5.94 11.15
C GLN A 14 0.61 -6.24 11.13
N ARG A 15 0.21 -7.50 10.96
CA ARG A 15 -1.22 -7.90 10.80
C ARG A 15 -2.21 -7.31 11.82
N ARG A 16 -1.77 -7.09 13.06
CA ARG A 16 -2.62 -6.54 14.13
C ARG A 16 -2.72 -5.01 14.14
N LYS A 17 -2.02 -4.33 13.25
CA LYS A 17 -2.02 -2.87 13.09
C LYS A 17 -2.73 -2.49 11.80
N THR A 18 -3.06 -1.21 11.69
CA THR A 18 -3.67 -0.65 10.47
C THR A 18 -2.66 -0.64 9.33
N LEU A 19 -3.15 -0.69 8.09
CA LEU A 19 -2.33 -0.63 6.88
C LEU A 19 -1.46 0.62 6.82
N ARG A 20 -1.94 1.76 7.32
CA ARG A 20 -1.13 2.98 7.44
C ARG A 20 0.17 2.76 8.24
N ASN A 21 0.14 1.92 9.28
CA ASN A 21 1.32 1.61 10.08
C ASN A 21 2.22 0.56 9.42
N GLY A 22 1.61 -0.49 8.84
CA GLY A 22 2.35 -1.55 8.13
C GLY A 22 3.06 -1.04 6.88
N LEU A 23 2.42 -0.14 6.13
CA LEU A 23 2.89 0.35 4.84
C LEU A 23 3.62 1.69 4.91
N LYS A 24 3.86 2.25 6.10
CA LYS A 24 4.44 3.60 6.26
C LYS A 24 5.68 3.85 5.40
N ARG A 25 6.58 2.86 5.29
CA ARG A 25 7.81 2.97 4.47
C ARG A 25 7.49 3.04 2.97
N VAL A 26 6.50 2.26 2.52
CA VAL A 26 6.03 2.29 1.13
C VAL A 26 5.36 3.64 0.83
N MET A 27 4.52 4.14 1.74
CA MET A 27 3.84 5.42 1.55
C MET A 27 4.80 6.61 1.50
N GLN A 28 5.93 6.55 2.21
CA GLN A 28 6.99 7.56 2.15
C GLN A 28 7.73 7.57 0.80
N GLU A 29 7.79 6.43 0.11
CA GLU A 29 8.54 6.26 -1.14
C GLU A 29 7.67 6.50 -2.39
N PHE A 30 6.37 6.23 -2.31
CA PHE A 30 5.44 6.28 -3.44
C PHE A 30 4.36 7.36 -3.31
N GLY A 31 4.28 8.06 -2.18
CA GLY A 31 3.21 9.01 -1.90
C GLY A 31 1.97 8.39 -1.26
N VAL A 32 1.08 9.27 -0.80
CA VAL A 32 -0.11 8.93 0.01
C VAL A 32 -1.40 9.50 -0.60
N SER A 33 -1.30 10.13 -1.76
CA SER A 33 -2.36 11.00 -2.30
C SER A 33 -3.41 10.17 -3.03
N ASP A 34 -4.69 10.34 -2.69
CA ASP A 34 -5.81 9.77 -3.45
C ASP A 34 -5.77 8.23 -3.62
N LEU A 35 -5.59 7.53 -2.50
CA LEU A 35 -5.56 6.07 -2.51
C LEU A 35 -6.98 5.48 -2.54
N PRO A 36 -7.24 4.46 -3.38
CA PRO A 36 -8.57 3.87 -3.55
C PRO A 36 -8.98 2.92 -2.40
N VAL A 37 -8.17 2.85 -1.33
CA VAL A 37 -8.33 1.90 -0.23
C VAL A 37 -8.25 2.60 1.11
N ASP A 38 -9.03 2.12 2.08
CA ASP A 38 -8.97 2.62 3.45
C ASP A 38 -7.78 2.04 4.22
N LEU A 39 -6.81 2.90 4.54
CA LEU A 39 -5.60 2.55 5.28
C LEU A 39 -5.83 2.40 6.80
N GLY A 40 -7.02 2.76 7.28
CA GLY A 40 -7.47 2.51 8.64
C GLY A 40 -7.79 1.03 8.90
N LEU A 41 -7.99 0.24 7.83
CA LEU A 41 -8.27 -1.18 7.93
C LEU A 41 -7.02 -1.98 8.29
N ARG A 42 -7.25 -3.17 8.85
CA ARG A 42 -6.21 -4.19 9.02
C ARG A 42 -6.01 -4.94 7.70
N PRO A 43 -4.82 -5.49 7.45
CA PRO A 43 -4.54 -6.26 6.24
C PRO A 43 -5.47 -7.45 6.02
N GLU A 44 -5.93 -8.13 7.08
CA GLU A 44 -6.92 -9.22 6.94
C GLU A 44 -8.31 -8.76 6.44
N ASN A 45 -8.61 -7.45 6.54
CA ASN A 45 -9.89 -6.88 6.13
C ASN A 45 -9.85 -6.31 4.69
N LEU A 46 -8.70 -6.34 4.01
CA LEU A 46 -8.57 -5.93 2.61
C LEU A 46 -8.74 -7.12 1.67
N SER A 47 -9.45 -6.91 0.57
CA SER A 47 -9.54 -7.91 -0.49
C SER A 47 -8.27 -7.93 -1.34
N LEU A 48 -8.07 -9.01 -2.09
CA LEU A 48 -6.98 -9.10 -3.07
C LEU A 48 -7.07 -7.99 -4.13
N ALA A 49 -8.28 -7.65 -4.56
CA ALA A 49 -8.51 -6.58 -5.53
C ALA A 49 -8.04 -5.22 -4.99
N ASP A 50 -8.27 -4.97 -3.70
CA ASP A 50 -7.82 -3.74 -3.03
C ASP A 50 -6.29 -3.65 -3.02
N TYR A 51 -5.59 -4.75 -2.76
CA TYR A 51 -4.12 -4.78 -2.83
C TYR A 51 -3.60 -4.48 -4.24
N VAL A 52 -4.24 -5.01 -5.27
CA VAL A 52 -3.87 -4.74 -6.67
C VAL A 52 -4.12 -3.25 -7.00
N ASN A 53 -5.28 -2.71 -6.63
CA ASN A 53 -5.64 -1.31 -6.85
C ASN A 53 -4.69 -0.35 -6.12
N LEU A 54 -4.33 -0.68 -4.88
CA LEU A 54 -3.33 0.05 -4.10
C LEU A 54 -1.98 0.07 -4.81
N CYS A 55 -1.48 -1.08 -5.26
CA CYS A 55 -0.19 -1.14 -5.97
C CYS A 55 -0.22 -0.33 -7.27
N ASN A 56 -1.30 -0.42 -8.04
CA ASN A 56 -1.47 0.36 -9.26
C ASN A 56 -1.50 1.88 -9.00
N ALA A 57 -2.15 2.31 -7.91
CA ALA A 57 -2.17 3.71 -7.51
C ALA A 57 -0.78 4.22 -7.09
N LEU A 58 -0.02 3.43 -6.32
CA LEU A 58 1.34 3.76 -5.91
C LEU A 58 2.28 3.89 -7.12
N ILE A 59 2.17 2.97 -8.10
CA ILE A 59 2.97 3.06 -9.34
C ILE A 59 2.66 4.35 -10.11
N ARG A 60 1.38 4.71 -10.23
CA ARG A 60 0.97 5.96 -10.89
C ARG A 60 1.51 7.20 -10.18
N GLN A 61 1.50 7.23 -8.86
CA GLN A 61 2.05 8.35 -8.08
C GLN A 61 3.57 8.46 -8.25
N LYS A 62 4.28 7.35 -8.15
CA LYS A 62 5.73 7.35 -8.40
C LYS A 62 6.10 7.85 -9.80
N ALA A 63 5.32 7.48 -10.82
CA ALA A 63 5.54 7.98 -12.18
C ALA A 63 5.32 9.50 -12.32
N ALA A 64 4.45 10.08 -11.48
CA ALA A 64 4.21 11.52 -11.45
C ALA A 64 5.26 12.29 -10.62
N ASP A 65 5.81 11.67 -9.57
CA ASP A 65 6.87 12.26 -8.73
C ASP A 65 8.25 12.22 -9.41
N ASP A 66 8.49 11.28 -10.32
CA ASP A 66 9.74 11.16 -11.09
C ASP A 66 9.79 12.11 -12.33
N GLN A 67 8.75 12.94 -12.55
CA GLN A 67 8.63 13.92 -13.65
C GLN A 67 8.89 15.36 -13.22
#